data_AF-A0A2V8GIX7-F1
#
_entry.id   AF-A0A2V8GIX7-F1
#
_cell.length_a   1.000
_cell.length_b   1.000
_cell.length_c   1.000
_cell.angle_alpha   90.00
_cell.angle_beta   90.00
_cell.angle_gamma   90.00
#
_symmetry.space_group_name_H-M   'P 1'
#
loop_
_entity.id
_entity.type
_entity.pdbx_description
1 polymer ?
#
loop_
_entity_poly.entity_id
_entity_poly.type
_entity_poly.pdbx_seq_one_letter_code
_entity_poly.pdbx_strand_id
1 'polypeptide(L)'
;MLMRRPLTREAVRTFRLGVAALLVLICACEMRSRRESSRTRDAGDEDAAAPYQADVEEGLGAAVAILVDTSGSMAQDAPGDTRPKYIVAREAIEAMLDATDAFVARRPDFPIKIGLYSFSSSVRTLLTIQPYDRATIRFALARLPQPGGGTAIGEALREARPDLYRAGVFRKYLLVVTDGENTSGRSPDRVAREIFRKSEGAVQVYFVAFDTSLEKFAFLKDVGGDVIGAGTGAELRTALDGIYQGKILAEAPAAGEREPVRK
;
A
#
# COMPACT_ATOMS: atom_id res chain seq x y z
N MET A 1 13.81 94.67 55.93
CA MET A 1 12.68 94.97 55.02
C MET A 1 12.42 93.73 54.18
N LEU A 2 11.19 93.22 54.19
CA LEU A 2 10.73 91.95 53.59
C LEU A 2 11.05 91.80 52.10
N MET A 3 11.36 90.58 51.64
CA MET A 3 10.60 89.89 50.58
C MET A 3 10.95 88.38 50.50
N ARG A 4 10.00 87.59 49.98
CA ARG A 4 9.71 86.16 50.22
C ARG A 4 10.27 85.20 49.14
N ARG A 5 10.71 83.99 49.57
CA ARG A 5 10.45 82.57 49.11
C ARG A 5 10.34 82.20 47.59
N PRO A 6 10.39 80.89 47.19
CA PRO A 6 11.45 79.86 47.32
C PRO A 6 11.58 78.98 46.02
N LEU A 7 12.45 77.94 46.01
CA LEU A 7 12.19 76.54 45.54
C LEU A 7 13.48 75.79 45.12
N THR A 8 13.40 74.48 45.33
CA THR A 8 14.39 73.39 45.36
C THR A 8 14.76 72.80 43.99
N ARG A 9 15.93 72.13 43.88
CA ARG A 9 16.05 70.74 43.38
C ARG A 9 17.50 70.18 43.42
N GLU A 10 17.62 69.00 44.03
CA GLU A 10 18.29 67.75 43.56
C GLU A 10 19.73 67.76 43.01
N ALA A 11 20.56 66.94 43.69
CA ALA A 11 21.51 65.92 43.19
C ALA A 11 22.64 66.37 42.21
N VAL A 12 23.90 65.96 42.32
CA VAL A 12 24.52 64.63 42.47
C VAL A 12 26.02 64.86 42.78
N ARG A 13 26.68 64.05 43.63
CA ARG A 13 28.01 63.47 43.36
C ARG A 13 28.60 62.58 44.48
N THR A 14 28.95 61.37 44.07
CA THR A 14 30.12 60.52 44.41
C THR A 14 30.25 59.90 45.80
N PHE A 15 30.20 58.55 45.92
CA PHE A 15 31.30 57.55 45.78
C PHE A 15 32.11 57.46 47.09
N ARG A 16 32.27 56.35 47.83
CA ARG A 16 32.29 54.89 47.60
C ARG A 16 31.95 54.18 48.92
N LEU A 17 31.41 52.96 48.89
CA LEU A 17 31.90 51.84 49.73
C LEU A 17 31.29 50.52 49.22
N GLY A 18 32.10 49.45 49.26
CA GLY A 18 31.93 48.25 48.44
C GLY A 18 30.87 47.26 48.89
N VAL A 19 30.59 46.30 48.01
CA VAL A 19 29.84 45.08 48.31
C VAL A 19 30.41 43.92 47.49
N ALA A 20 30.66 42.81 48.18
CA ALA A 20 30.88 41.50 47.61
C ALA A 20 29.53 40.83 47.29
N ALA A 21 29.36 40.34 46.07
CA ALA A 21 28.49 39.21 45.68
C ALA A 21 28.51 39.12 44.14
N LEU A 22 28.98 38.00 43.58
CA LEU A 22 28.86 37.70 42.15
C LEU A 22 27.86 36.54 41.99
N LEU A 23 26.66 36.88 41.53
CA LEU A 23 25.64 35.95 41.04
C LEU A 23 25.71 35.87 39.51
N VAL A 24 25.76 34.63 39.03
CA VAL A 24 25.27 34.06 37.75
C VAL A 24 24.63 35.03 36.74
N LEU A 25 25.10 35.02 35.48
CA LEU A 25 24.21 35.17 34.31
C LEU A 25 24.80 34.62 33.00
N ILE A 26 24.13 33.58 32.52
CA ILE A 26 23.87 33.09 31.17
C ILE A 26 24.34 33.99 30.01
N CYS A 27 25.17 33.43 29.12
CA CYS A 27 25.17 33.73 27.69
C CYS A 27 25.45 32.44 26.90
N ALA A 28 24.36 31.77 26.54
CA ALA A 28 24.33 30.81 25.45
C ALA A 28 24.21 31.59 24.14
N CYS A 29 25.28 31.60 23.35
CA CYS A 29 25.30 31.75 21.90
C CYS A 29 26.76 31.58 21.47
N GLU A 30 27.01 30.93 20.33
CA GLU A 30 28.33 30.60 19.78
C GLU A 30 29.06 29.38 20.35
N MET A 31 28.38 28.23 20.33
CA MET A 31 29.07 26.99 19.88
C MET A 31 28.06 26.11 19.13
N ARG A 32 27.47 26.71 18.10
CA ARG A 32 26.43 26.14 17.22
C ARG A 32 27.00 25.99 15.82
N SER A 33 28.06 25.21 15.69
CA SER A 33 28.55 24.72 14.40
C SER A 33 29.45 23.53 14.67
N ARG A 34 29.27 22.46 13.89
CA ARG A 34 30.11 21.25 13.87
C ARG A 34 29.73 20.09 14.79
N ARG A 35 28.45 19.75 14.86
CA ARG A 35 27.99 18.36 15.10
C ARG A 35 26.58 18.08 14.55
N GLU A 36 26.30 18.62 13.37
CA GLU A 36 25.10 18.32 12.58
C GLU A 36 25.53 18.07 11.14
N SER A 37 25.98 16.85 10.87
CA SER A 37 26.17 16.29 9.53
C SER A 37 26.40 14.80 9.70
N SER A 38 25.63 13.97 9.00
CA SER A 38 25.51 12.50 9.07
C SER A 38 24.55 11.90 10.12
N ARG A 39 23.35 12.48 10.24
CA ARG A 39 22.16 11.66 10.49
C ARG A 39 21.14 11.91 9.38
N THR A 40 21.46 11.40 8.19
CA THR A 40 20.43 10.86 7.30
C THR A 40 19.69 9.80 8.13
N ARG A 41 18.60 10.22 8.77
CA ARG A 41 17.59 9.29 9.26
C ARG A 41 17.06 8.60 8.01
N ASP A 42 17.44 7.34 7.85
CA ASP A 42 16.75 6.42 6.99
C ASP A 42 15.29 6.39 7.44
N ALA A 43 14.43 7.12 6.72
CA ALA A 43 12.98 7.14 6.92
C ALA A 43 12.32 5.86 6.37
N GLY A 44 13.09 4.78 6.21
CA GLY A 44 12.67 3.51 5.63
C GLY A 44 12.35 2.40 6.63
N ASP A 45 12.55 2.59 7.94
CA ASP A 45 12.60 1.47 8.90
C ASP A 45 11.50 1.46 9.98
N GLU A 46 10.57 2.43 10.00
CA GLU A 46 9.52 2.49 11.03
C GLU A 46 8.39 1.45 10.85
N ASP A 47 8.41 0.65 9.77
CA ASP A 47 7.48 -0.47 9.57
C ASP A 47 8.08 -1.81 10.09
N ALA A 48 9.31 -1.82 10.62
CA ALA A 48 10.01 -3.04 11.03
C ALA A 48 9.82 -3.35 12.53
N ALA A 49 8.71 -3.99 12.94
CA ALA A 49 8.72 -4.74 14.21
C ALA A 49 7.53 -5.70 14.42
N ALA A 50 6.31 -5.33 14.04
CA ALA A 50 5.15 -6.11 14.45
C ALA A 50 4.86 -7.27 13.46
N PRO A 51 4.81 -8.54 13.93
CA PRO A 51 4.23 -9.61 13.16
C PRO A 51 2.75 -9.30 12.88
N TYR A 52 2.21 -9.93 11.84
CA TYR A 52 0.82 -9.80 11.48
C TYR A 52 -0.08 -10.15 12.65
N GLN A 53 -0.93 -9.20 13.00
CA GLN A 53 -2.08 -9.41 13.84
C GLN A 53 -3.27 -9.01 12.97
N ALA A 54 -4.26 -9.88 12.89
CA ALA A 54 -5.52 -9.48 12.30
C ALA A 54 -6.02 -8.24 13.08
N ASP A 55 -6.32 -7.15 12.36
CA ASP A 55 -6.82 -5.93 12.99
C ASP A 55 -8.20 -6.17 13.63
N VAL A 56 -8.88 -7.27 13.28
CA VAL A 56 -10.21 -7.68 13.71
C VAL A 56 -10.29 -9.21 13.84
N GLU A 57 -11.29 -9.74 14.56
CA GLU A 57 -11.58 -11.18 14.58
C GLU A 57 -11.87 -11.65 13.14
N GLU A 58 -11.17 -12.69 12.70
CA GLU A 58 -11.30 -13.20 11.34
C GLU A 58 -12.41 -14.24 11.23
N GLY A 59 -13.36 -13.99 10.34
CA GLY A 59 -14.35 -14.97 9.95
C GLY A 59 -13.91 -15.82 8.76
N LEU A 60 -14.73 -16.83 8.45
CA LEU A 60 -14.68 -17.54 7.17
C LEU A 60 -14.87 -16.53 6.02
N GLY A 61 -14.08 -16.66 4.94
CA GLY A 61 -14.21 -15.85 3.74
C GLY A 61 -12.87 -15.60 3.05
N ALA A 62 -12.90 -14.82 1.98
CA ALA A 62 -11.71 -14.37 1.25
C ALA A 62 -11.76 -12.88 0.94
N ALA A 63 -10.62 -12.21 1.06
CA ALA A 63 -10.41 -10.84 0.62
C ALA A 63 -9.39 -10.79 -0.51
N VAL A 64 -9.72 -10.08 -1.58
CA VAL A 64 -8.87 -9.90 -2.75
C VAL A 64 -8.65 -8.41 -2.99
N ALA A 65 -7.41 -7.97 -2.96
CA ALA A 65 -7.02 -6.65 -3.45
C ALA A 65 -6.52 -6.79 -4.88
N ILE A 66 -7.27 -6.25 -5.84
CA ILE A 66 -6.90 -6.23 -7.25
C ILE A 66 -6.10 -4.96 -7.54
N LEU A 67 -4.86 -5.13 -7.98
CA LEU A 67 -3.91 -4.07 -8.28
C LEU A 67 -3.69 -4.01 -9.79
N VAL A 68 -4.18 -2.94 -10.42
CA VAL A 68 -4.16 -2.79 -11.88
C VAL A 68 -3.10 -1.77 -12.30
N ASP A 69 -2.17 -2.21 -13.13
CA ASP A 69 -1.18 -1.34 -13.73
C ASP A 69 -1.83 -0.36 -14.72
N THR A 70 -1.50 0.91 -14.54
CA THR A 70 -1.90 2.04 -15.39
C THR A 70 -0.66 2.87 -15.76
N SER A 71 0.51 2.24 -15.81
CA SER A 71 1.77 2.84 -16.29
C SER A 71 1.71 3.15 -17.78
N GLY A 72 2.64 3.96 -18.27
CA GLY A 72 2.63 4.41 -19.67
C GLY A 72 2.68 3.28 -20.71
N SER A 73 3.32 2.15 -20.41
CA SER A 73 3.37 0.99 -21.32
C SER A 73 1.99 0.38 -21.57
N MET A 74 1.07 0.48 -20.61
CA MET A 74 -0.29 -0.02 -20.74
C MET A 74 -1.15 0.74 -21.78
N ALA A 75 -0.69 1.88 -22.29
CA ALA A 75 -1.33 2.59 -23.42
C ALA A 75 -1.02 1.96 -24.79
N GLN A 76 -0.01 1.10 -24.88
CA GLN A 76 0.35 0.41 -26.11
C GLN A 76 -0.71 -0.63 -26.47
N ASP A 77 -0.79 -0.96 -27.75
CA ASP A 77 -1.67 -2.03 -28.25
C ASP A 77 -1.32 -3.36 -27.58
N ALA A 78 -2.35 -4.12 -27.22
CA ALA A 78 -2.17 -5.46 -26.72
C ALA A 78 -1.69 -6.39 -27.84
N PRO A 79 -0.85 -7.40 -27.57
CA PRO A 79 -0.38 -8.28 -28.64
C PRO A 79 -1.56 -9.01 -29.29
N GLY A 80 -1.66 -8.88 -30.62
CA GLY A 80 -2.74 -9.45 -31.41
C GLY A 80 -4.08 -8.71 -31.33
N ASP A 81 -4.12 -7.50 -30.75
CA ASP A 81 -5.33 -6.67 -30.62
C ASP A 81 -4.98 -5.19 -30.90
N THR A 82 -5.84 -4.49 -31.64
CA THR A 82 -5.61 -3.05 -31.95
C THR A 82 -6.01 -2.13 -30.80
N ARG A 83 -6.51 -2.69 -29.70
CA ARG A 83 -6.92 -1.93 -28.51
C ARG A 83 -5.75 -1.86 -27.51
N PRO A 84 -5.65 -0.78 -26.73
CA PRO A 84 -4.64 -0.66 -25.70
C PRO A 84 -4.71 -1.76 -24.63
N LYS A 85 -3.55 -2.17 -24.09
CA LYS A 85 -3.43 -3.17 -23.03
C LYS A 85 -4.32 -2.90 -21.83
N TYR A 86 -4.43 -1.64 -21.37
CA TYR A 86 -5.27 -1.29 -20.23
C TYR A 86 -6.77 -1.57 -20.46
N ILE A 87 -7.25 -1.43 -21.71
CA ILE A 87 -8.63 -1.76 -22.08
C ILE A 87 -8.84 -3.27 -22.03
N VAL A 88 -7.91 -4.03 -22.61
CA VAL A 88 -7.95 -5.49 -22.62
C VAL A 88 -7.87 -6.06 -21.21
N ALA A 89 -7.00 -5.50 -20.36
CA ALA A 89 -6.88 -5.88 -18.95
C ALA A 89 -8.15 -5.58 -18.16
N ARG A 90 -8.74 -4.39 -18.32
CA ARG A 90 -10.03 -4.05 -17.70
C ARG A 90 -11.12 -5.04 -18.07
N GLU A 91 -11.27 -5.35 -19.36
CA GLU A 91 -12.27 -6.32 -19.84
C GLU A 91 -12.03 -7.72 -19.30
N ALA A 92 -10.77 -8.15 -19.17
CA ALA A 92 -10.44 -9.45 -18.61
C ALA A 92 -10.78 -9.53 -17.11
N ILE A 93 -10.53 -8.46 -16.35
CA ILE A 93 -10.94 -8.37 -14.94
C ILE A 93 -12.47 -8.33 -14.81
N GLU A 94 -13.18 -7.61 -15.70
CA GLU A 94 -14.65 -7.61 -15.72
C GLU A 94 -15.23 -9.00 -16.01
N ALA A 95 -14.60 -9.78 -16.89
CA ALA A 95 -14.99 -11.16 -17.22
C ALA A 95 -14.75 -12.12 -16.05
N MET A 96 -13.63 -11.98 -15.33
CA MET A 96 -13.33 -12.77 -14.13
C MET A 96 -14.44 -12.69 -13.07
N LEU A 97 -15.20 -11.58 -13.02
CA LEU A 97 -16.34 -11.44 -12.11
C LEU A 97 -17.45 -12.47 -12.36
N ASP A 98 -17.55 -13.06 -13.55
CA ASP A 98 -18.49 -14.16 -13.84
C ASP A 98 -18.17 -15.39 -12.99
N ALA A 99 -16.89 -15.69 -12.78
CA ALA A 99 -16.45 -16.76 -11.90
C ALA A 99 -16.80 -16.46 -10.43
N THR A 100 -16.68 -15.19 -10.02
CA THR A 100 -17.07 -14.73 -8.68
C THR A 100 -18.58 -14.87 -8.46
N ASP A 101 -19.40 -14.43 -9.41
CA ASP A 101 -20.87 -14.58 -9.34
C ASP A 101 -21.26 -16.05 -9.18
N ALA A 102 -20.69 -16.92 -10.02
CA ALA A 102 -20.97 -18.35 -9.98
C ALA A 102 -20.55 -18.98 -8.64
N PHE A 103 -19.45 -18.51 -8.04
CA PHE A 103 -19.01 -18.98 -6.74
C PHE A 103 -19.92 -18.50 -5.61
N VAL A 104 -20.24 -17.20 -5.56
CA VAL A 104 -21.12 -16.63 -4.52
C VAL A 104 -22.50 -17.28 -4.57
N ALA A 105 -23.03 -17.55 -5.77
CA ALA A 105 -24.30 -18.27 -5.94
C ALA A 105 -24.24 -19.71 -5.39
N ARG A 106 -23.10 -20.39 -5.51
CA ARG A 106 -22.91 -21.77 -4.99
C ARG A 106 -22.56 -21.81 -3.49
N ARG A 107 -21.95 -20.75 -2.95
CA ARG A 107 -21.43 -20.67 -1.57
C ARG A 107 -21.81 -19.32 -0.94
N PRO A 108 -23.11 -19.05 -0.72
CA PRO A 108 -23.55 -17.76 -0.16
C PRO A 108 -23.01 -17.50 1.26
N ASP A 109 -22.71 -18.56 2.02
CA ASP A 109 -22.14 -18.47 3.38
C ASP A 109 -20.62 -18.25 3.40
N PHE A 110 -19.97 -18.12 2.24
CA PHE A 110 -18.55 -17.80 2.14
C PHE A 110 -18.38 -16.37 1.59
N PRO A 111 -18.19 -15.37 2.46
CA PRO A 111 -18.02 -13.98 2.04
C PRO A 111 -16.80 -13.80 1.13
N ILE A 112 -17.02 -13.19 -0.02
CA ILE A 112 -15.96 -12.64 -0.87
C ILE A 112 -15.93 -11.14 -0.69
N LYS A 113 -14.77 -10.58 -0.38
CA LYS A 113 -14.53 -9.13 -0.30
C LYS A 113 -13.51 -8.73 -1.35
N ILE A 114 -13.76 -7.63 -2.06
CA ILE A 114 -12.89 -7.15 -3.13
C ILE A 114 -12.57 -5.67 -2.93
N GLY A 115 -11.31 -5.32 -3.09
CA GLY A 115 -10.82 -3.95 -3.27
C GLY A 115 -10.16 -3.81 -4.64
N LEU A 116 -10.11 -2.58 -5.16
CA LEU A 116 -9.54 -2.24 -6.45
C LEU A 116 -8.63 -1.02 -6.32
N TYR A 117 -7.41 -1.18 -6.80
CA TYR A 117 -6.39 -0.14 -6.79
C TYR A 117 -5.79 -0.06 -8.18
N SER A 118 -5.47 1.16 -8.62
CA SER A 118 -4.64 1.39 -9.79
C SER A 118 -3.27 1.88 -9.36
N PHE A 119 -2.23 1.54 -10.11
CA PHE A 119 -0.91 2.10 -9.86
C PHE A 119 -0.21 2.52 -11.15
N SER A 120 0.61 3.55 -11.06
CA SER A 120 1.61 3.94 -12.04
C SER A 120 2.85 4.43 -11.29
N SER A 121 3.25 5.71 -11.39
CA SER A 121 4.26 6.29 -10.50
C SER A 121 3.79 6.40 -9.04
N SER A 122 2.48 6.36 -8.82
CA SER A 122 1.83 6.37 -7.50
C SER A 122 0.64 5.42 -7.48
N VAL A 123 0.11 5.14 -6.30
CA VAL A 123 -1.04 4.26 -6.10
C VAL A 123 -2.30 5.09 -5.89
N ARG A 124 -3.43 4.62 -6.42
CA ARG A 124 -4.75 5.18 -6.16
C ARG A 124 -5.73 4.06 -5.80
N THR A 125 -6.32 4.17 -4.62
CA THR A 125 -7.47 3.33 -4.22
C THR A 125 -8.71 3.78 -4.98
N LEU A 126 -9.27 2.88 -5.79
CA LEU A 126 -10.52 3.11 -6.54
C LEU A 126 -11.71 2.53 -5.77
N LEU A 127 -11.47 1.43 -5.07
CA LEU A 127 -12.44 0.74 -4.23
C LEU A 127 -11.74 0.16 -3.01
N THR A 128 -12.14 0.60 -1.81
CA THR A 128 -11.71 -0.04 -0.57
C THR A 128 -12.25 -1.46 -0.49
N ILE A 129 -11.54 -2.37 0.19
CA ILE A 129 -11.99 -3.75 0.36
C ILE A 129 -13.34 -3.79 1.08
N GLN A 130 -14.34 -4.35 0.40
CA GLN A 130 -15.71 -4.46 0.89
C GLN A 130 -16.39 -5.71 0.31
N PRO A 131 -17.56 -6.14 0.82
CA PRO A 131 -18.30 -7.27 0.26
C PRO A 131 -18.48 -7.15 -1.25
N TYR A 132 -18.37 -8.29 -1.93
CA TYR A 132 -18.49 -8.38 -3.38
C TYR A 132 -19.84 -7.81 -3.85
N ASP A 133 -19.76 -6.76 -4.66
CA ASP A 133 -20.87 -6.22 -5.41
C ASP A 133 -20.41 -5.93 -6.84
N ARG A 134 -20.96 -6.69 -7.79
CA ARG A 134 -20.53 -6.64 -9.20
C ARG A 134 -20.67 -5.24 -9.78
N ALA A 135 -21.79 -4.56 -9.52
CA ALA A 135 -22.07 -3.24 -10.07
C ALA A 135 -21.06 -2.20 -9.59
N THR A 136 -20.74 -2.22 -8.30
CA THR A 136 -19.77 -1.34 -7.67
C THR A 136 -18.35 -1.56 -8.23
N ILE A 137 -17.93 -2.81 -8.40
CA ILE A 137 -16.61 -3.13 -8.96
C ILE A 137 -16.53 -2.69 -10.42
N ARG A 138 -17.57 -2.93 -11.24
CA ARG A 138 -17.63 -2.45 -12.62
C ARG A 138 -17.56 -0.93 -12.71
N PHE A 139 -18.26 -0.23 -11.82
CA PHE A 139 -18.19 1.22 -11.75
C PHE A 139 -16.79 1.72 -11.39
N ALA A 140 -16.08 1.03 -10.49
CA ALA A 140 -14.70 1.35 -10.13
C ALA A 140 -13.73 1.08 -11.30
N LEU A 141 -13.87 -0.05 -12.01
CA LEU A 141 -13.08 -0.39 -13.19
C LEU A 141 -13.25 0.61 -14.34
N ALA A 142 -14.47 1.11 -14.54
CA ALA A 142 -14.75 2.16 -15.54
C ALA A 142 -14.03 3.49 -15.25
N ARG A 143 -13.54 3.69 -14.01
CA ARG A 143 -12.86 4.90 -13.53
C ARG A 143 -11.35 4.73 -13.40
N LEU A 144 -10.80 3.64 -13.94
CA LEU A 144 -9.36 3.47 -14.05
C LEU A 144 -8.74 4.72 -14.71
N PRO A 145 -7.66 5.28 -14.13
CA PRO A 145 -6.95 6.39 -14.74
C PRO A 145 -6.46 6.03 -16.16
N GLN A 146 -6.29 7.05 -17.00
CA GLN A 146 -5.58 6.88 -18.27
C GLN A 146 -4.13 6.45 -18.00
N PRO A 147 -3.55 5.57 -18.83
CA PRO A 147 -2.20 5.11 -18.59
C PRO A 147 -1.17 6.25 -18.68
N GLY A 148 -0.15 6.21 -17.83
CA GLY A 148 0.94 7.18 -17.83
C GLY A 148 1.90 6.98 -16.67
N GLY A 149 3.06 7.66 -16.71
CA GLY A 149 4.06 7.54 -15.65
C GLY A 149 4.80 6.19 -15.66
N GLY A 150 5.46 5.90 -14.54
CA GLY A 150 6.21 4.65 -14.30
C GLY A 150 5.34 3.55 -13.70
N THR A 151 5.98 2.57 -13.09
CA THR A 151 5.35 1.33 -12.62
C THR A 151 5.80 1.06 -11.18
N ALA A 152 4.95 1.39 -10.19
CA ALA A 152 5.24 1.31 -8.76
C ALA A 152 4.56 0.10 -8.09
N ILE A 153 4.94 -1.10 -8.54
CA ILE A 153 4.41 -2.38 -8.04
C ILE A 153 4.64 -2.52 -6.53
N GLY A 154 5.85 -2.22 -6.04
CA GLY A 154 6.15 -2.34 -4.61
C GLY A 154 5.31 -1.41 -3.74
N GLU A 155 5.01 -0.20 -4.21
CA GLU A 155 4.10 0.70 -3.49
C GLU A 155 2.66 0.20 -3.53
N ALA A 156 2.20 -0.36 -4.66
CA ALA A 156 0.86 -0.93 -4.77
C ALA A 156 0.62 -2.07 -3.76
N LEU A 157 1.59 -2.97 -3.62
CA LEU A 157 1.54 -4.05 -2.62
C LEU A 157 1.49 -3.50 -1.20
N ARG A 158 2.31 -2.49 -0.90
CA ARG A 158 2.40 -1.87 0.42
C ARG A 158 1.11 -1.12 0.79
N GLU A 159 0.51 -0.40 -0.17
CA GLU A 159 -0.68 0.41 0.04
C GLU A 159 -1.93 -0.45 0.27
N ALA A 160 -2.06 -1.57 -0.43
CA ALA A 160 -3.23 -2.45 -0.30
C ALA A 160 -3.16 -3.40 0.91
N ARG A 161 -1.96 -3.68 1.44
CA ARG A 161 -1.75 -4.61 2.56
C ARG A 161 -2.59 -4.26 3.81
N PRO A 162 -2.61 -3.01 4.33
CA PRO A 162 -3.37 -2.69 5.54
C PRO A 162 -4.88 -2.91 5.37
N ASP A 163 -5.42 -2.67 4.17
CA ASP A 163 -6.84 -2.90 3.89
C ASP A 163 -7.17 -4.39 3.92
N LEU A 164 -6.27 -5.25 3.42
CA LEU A 164 -6.41 -6.71 3.52
C LEU A 164 -6.42 -7.18 4.98
N TYR A 165 -5.58 -6.59 5.84
CA TYR A 165 -5.50 -6.96 7.26
C TYR A 165 -6.78 -6.59 8.02
N ARG A 166 -7.48 -5.54 7.58
CA ARG A 166 -8.78 -5.11 8.14
C ARG A 166 -9.99 -5.80 7.53
N ALA A 167 -9.78 -6.67 6.54
CA ALA A 167 -10.89 -7.28 5.82
C ALA A 167 -11.72 -8.26 6.68
N GLY A 168 -11.21 -8.71 7.84
CA GLY A 168 -11.94 -9.57 8.77
C GLY A 168 -12.33 -10.93 8.21
N VAL A 169 -11.53 -11.44 7.28
CA VAL A 169 -11.65 -12.77 6.69
C VAL A 169 -10.28 -13.43 6.63
N PHE A 170 -10.22 -14.73 6.82
CA PHE A 170 -8.93 -15.43 6.98
C PHE A 170 -8.10 -15.49 5.69
N ARG A 171 -8.71 -15.74 4.52
CA ARG A 171 -7.95 -15.82 3.25
C ARG A 171 -7.72 -14.43 2.67
N LYS A 172 -6.47 -14.11 2.31
CA LYS A 172 -6.08 -12.79 1.81
C LYS A 172 -5.18 -12.90 0.59
N TYR A 173 -5.55 -12.16 -0.45
CA TYR A 173 -4.90 -12.24 -1.74
C TYR A 173 -4.59 -10.85 -2.29
N LEU A 174 -3.36 -10.68 -2.76
CA LEU A 174 -2.96 -9.57 -3.62
C LEU A 174 -2.90 -10.10 -5.05
N LEU A 175 -3.72 -9.54 -5.95
CA LEU A 175 -3.74 -9.90 -7.37
C LEU A 175 -3.25 -8.73 -8.21
N VAL A 176 -2.05 -8.84 -8.78
CA VAL A 176 -1.43 -7.80 -9.61
C VAL A 176 -1.61 -8.13 -11.08
N VAL A 177 -2.04 -7.15 -11.87
CA VAL A 177 -2.08 -7.23 -13.34
C VAL A 177 -1.17 -6.14 -13.90
N THR A 178 -0.11 -6.50 -14.61
CA THR A 178 0.92 -5.56 -15.10
C THR A 178 1.56 -6.03 -16.39
N ASP A 179 2.01 -5.08 -17.23
CA ASP A 179 2.82 -5.35 -18.43
C ASP A 179 4.30 -4.99 -18.27
N GLY A 180 4.70 -4.54 -17.09
CA GLY A 180 5.98 -3.88 -16.88
C GLY A 180 6.76 -4.40 -15.69
N GLU A 181 8.01 -3.96 -15.62
CA GLU A 181 8.82 -4.08 -14.40
C GLU A 181 8.59 -2.88 -13.51
N ASN A 182 8.93 -3.05 -12.22
CA ASN A 182 8.91 -1.94 -11.30
C ASN A 182 9.96 -0.89 -11.68
N THR A 183 9.52 0.31 -12.04
CA THR A 183 10.37 1.45 -12.42
C THR A 183 10.24 2.63 -11.46
N SER A 184 9.43 2.51 -10.42
CA SER A 184 9.18 3.57 -9.42
C SER A 184 8.99 2.98 -8.03
N GLY A 185 9.39 3.73 -6.99
CA GLY A 185 9.19 3.33 -5.60
C GLY A 185 10.00 2.10 -5.17
N ARG A 186 9.51 1.41 -4.12
CA ARG A 186 10.19 0.24 -3.54
C ARG A 186 10.22 -0.97 -4.48
N SER A 187 11.22 -1.82 -4.28
CA SER A 187 11.31 -3.12 -4.96
C SER A 187 10.13 -4.02 -4.56
N PRO A 188 9.40 -4.62 -5.53
CA PRO A 188 8.30 -5.53 -5.23
C PRO A 188 8.78 -6.80 -4.52
N ASP A 189 9.99 -7.28 -4.79
CA ASP A 189 10.59 -8.41 -4.08
C ASP A 189 10.74 -8.12 -2.58
N ARG A 190 11.32 -6.97 -2.24
CA ARG A 190 11.48 -6.56 -0.83
C ARG A 190 10.14 -6.47 -0.11
N VAL A 191 9.14 -5.86 -0.75
CA VAL A 191 7.81 -5.68 -0.16
C VAL A 191 7.06 -7.01 -0.06
N ALA A 192 7.14 -7.88 -1.06
CA ALA A 192 6.50 -9.19 -1.02
C ALA A 192 7.11 -10.09 0.08
N ARG A 193 8.45 -10.08 0.24
CA ARG A 193 9.11 -10.78 1.36
C ARG A 193 8.71 -10.21 2.72
N GLU A 194 8.55 -8.90 2.82
CA GLU A 194 8.06 -8.26 4.03
C GLU A 194 6.63 -8.69 4.36
N ILE A 195 5.72 -8.65 3.38
CA ILE A 195 4.34 -9.12 3.52
C ILE A 195 4.29 -10.58 3.95
N PHE A 196 5.06 -11.45 3.29
CA PHE A 196 5.10 -12.87 3.61
C PHE A 196 5.59 -13.13 5.04
N ARG A 197 6.74 -12.52 5.42
CA ARG A 197 7.27 -12.67 6.78
C ARG A 197 6.32 -12.12 7.84
N LYS A 198 5.77 -10.93 7.62
CA LYS A 198 4.84 -10.31 8.58
C LYS A 198 3.60 -11.17 8.72
N SER A 199 2.99 -11.58 7.60
CA SER A 199 1.77 -12.40 7.59
C SER A 199 1.96 -13.87 7.96
N GLU A 200 3.19 -14.32 8.22
CA GLU A 200 3.52 -15.74 8.39
C GLU A 200 2.95 -16.61 7.23
N GLY A 201 2.92 -16.04 6.02
CA GLY A 201 2.35 -16.67 4.83
C GLY A 201 0.83 -16.58 4.67
N ALA A 202 0.12 -15.88 5.56
CA ALA A 202 -1.34 -15.74 5.46
C ALA A 202 -1.82 -14.86 4.28
N VAL A 203 -0.95 -14.00 3.74
CA VAL A 203 -1.23 -13.25 2.50
C VAL A 203 -0.51 -13.90 1.33
N GLN A 204 -1.27 -14.33 0.34
CA GLN A 204 -0.74 -14.85 -0.91
C GLN A 204 -0.70 -13.75 -1.98
N VAL A 205 0.34 -13.77 -2.81
CA VAL A 205 0.58 -12.75 -3.84
C VAL A 205 0.60 -13.41 -5.22
N TYR A 206 -0.30 -12.98 -6.08
CA TYR A 206 -0.47 -13.51 -7.43
C TYR A 206 -0.24 -12.42 -8.46
N PHE A 207 0.57 -12.72 -9.46
CA PHE A 207 0.84 -11.81 -10.57
C PHE A 207 0.30 -12.39 -11.87
N VAL A 208 -0.31 -11.54 -12.68
CA VAL A 208 -0.59 -11.79 -14.09
C VAL A 208 0.27 -10.85 -14.91
N ALA A 209 1.31 -11.44 -15.52
CA ALA A 209 2.28 -10.75 -16.36
C ALA A 209 1.74 -10.69 -17.79
N PHE A 210 1.19 -9.54 -18.18
CA PHE A 210 0.57 -9.34 -19.49
C PHE A 210 1.58 -8.75 -20.47
N ASP A 211 1.93 -9.46 -21.54
CA ASP A 211 2.94 -9.02 -22.52
C ASP A 211 4.31 -8.69 -21.88
N THR A 212 4.72 -9.50 -20.89
CA THR A 212 6.00 -9.32 -20.20
C THR A 212 6.56 -10.63 -19.69
N SER A 213 7.88 -10.68 -19.46
CA SER A 213 8.56 -11.92 -19.03
C SER A 213 8.27 -12.29 -17.58
N LEU A 214 8.02 -13.58 -17.32
CA LEU A 214 7.79 -14.11 -15.98
C LEU A 214 9.03 -14.10 -15.09
N GLU A 215 10.22 -14.11 -15.69
CA GLU A 215 11.50 -14.16 -14.95
C GLU A 215 11.67 -12.95 -14.02
N LYS A 216 11.09 -11.81 -14.41
CA LYS A 216 11.04 -10.57 -13.64
C LYS A 216 10.36 -10.74 -12.27
N PHE A 217 9.50 -11.75 -12.15
CA PHE A 217 8.70 -12.04 -10.96
C PHE A 217 9.06 -13.39 -10.32
N ALA A 218 10.21 -13.98 -10.68
CA ALA A 218 10.64 -15.28 -10.14
C ALA A 218 10.74 -15.31 -8.61
N PHE A 219 10.95 -14.14 -7.98
CA PHE A 219 10.99 -13.99 -6.52
C PHE A 219 9.71 -14.42 -5.82
N LEU A 220 8.55 -14.44 -6.50
CA LEU A 220 7.26 -14.81 -5.91
C LEU A 220 7.27 -16.26 -5.36
N LYS A 221 8.04 -17.15 -5.98
CA LYS A 221 8.18 -18.54 -5.54
C LYS A 221 8.75 -18.67 -4.13
N ASP A 222 9.58 -17.71 -3.70
CA ASP A 222 10.19 -17.71 -2.37
C ASP A 222 9.27 -17.14 -1.28
N VAL A 223 8.11 -16.59 -1.65
CA VAL A 223 7.19 -15.87 -0.75
C VAL A 223 5.77 -16.42 -0.82
N GLY A 224 5.63 -17.70 -1.21
CA GLY A 224 4.32 -18.36 -1.31
C GLY A 224 3.38 -17.72 -2.35
N GLY A 225 3.94 -17.01 -3.33
CA GLY A 225 3.22 -16.40 -4.43
C GLY A 225 3.44 -17.13 -5.74
N ASP A 226 2.72 -16.72 -6.78
CA ASP A 226 2.83 -17.29 -8.12
C ASP A 226 2.66 -16.23 -9.20
N VAL A 227 3.17 -16.52 -10.41
CA VAL A 227 3.04 -15.65 -11.58
C VAL A 227 2.57 -16.46 -12.79
N ILE A 228 1.56 -15.93 -13.48
CA ILE A 228 1.07 -16.49 -14.74
C ILE A 228 1.30 -15.47 -15.86
N GLY A 229 1.79 -15.96 -16.99
CA GLY A 229 1.99 -15.16 -18.19
C GLY A 229 0.76 -15.13 -19.07
N ALA A 230 0.53 -14.00 -19.70
CA ALA A 230 -0.45 -13.82 -20.75
C ALA A 230 0.19 -13.02 -21.88
N GLY A 231 0.37 -13.62 -23.06
CA GLY A 231 0.81 -12.95 -24.26
C GLY A 231 -0.32 -12.25 -25.01
N THR A 232 -1.58 -12.66 -24.81
CA THR A 232 -2.75 -12.07 -25.50
C THR A 232 -3.90 -11.77 -24.56
N GLY A 233 -4.90 -11.00 -25.02
CA GLY A 233 -6.11 -10.74 -24.23
C GLY A 233 -6.92 -12.00 -23.89
N ALA A 234 -6.86 -13.04 -24.73
CA ALA A 234 -7.50 -14.33 -24.44
C ALA A 234 -6.75 -15.07 -23.33
N GLU A 235 -5.42 -15.12 -23.42
CA GLU A 235 -4.58 -15.72 -22.38
C GLU A 235 -4.68 -14.96 -21.05
N LEU A 236 -4.84 -13.64 -21.08
CA LEU A 236 -5.05 -12.82 -19.89
C LEU A 236 -6.33 -13.20 -19.15
N ARG A 237 -7.43 -13.40 -19.91
CA ARG A 237 -8.69 -13.91 -19.34
C ARG A 237 -8.50 -15.29 -18.72
N THR A 238 -7.87 -16.22 -19.45
CA THR A 238 -7.61 -17.57 -18.94
C THR A 238 -6.72 -17.57 -17.69
N ALA A 239 -5.70 -16.71 -17.64
CA ALA A 239 -4.81 -16.58 -16.49
C ALA A 239 -5.57 -16.06 -15.25
N LEU A 240 -6.36 -15.00 -15.42
CA LEU A 240 -7.20 -14.46 -14.33
C LEU A 240 -8.21 -15.49 -13.84
N ASP A 241 -8.94 -16.15 -14.74
CA ASP A 241 -9.88 -17.20 -14.37
C ASP A 241 -9.20 -18.36 -13.65
N GLY A 242 -8.02 -18.77 -14.12
CA GLY A 242 -7.24 -19.85 -13.51
C GLY A 242 -6.79 -19.53 -12.08
N ILE A 243 -6.26 -18.31 -11.84
CA ILE A 243 -5.90 -17.86 -10.48
C ILE A 243 -7.15 -17.75 -9.62
N TYR A 244 -8.20 -17.11 -10.12
CA TYR A 244 -9.37 -16.83 -9.33
C TYR A 244 -10.09 -18.12 -8.95
N GLN A 245 -10.35 -19.02 -9.90
CA GLN A 245 -11.01 -20.29 -9.63
C GLN A 245 -10.10 -21.28 -8.90
N GLY A 246 -8.85 -21.45 -9.35
CA GLY A 246 -7.96 -22.53 -8.90
C GLY A 246 -7.14 -22.21 -7.66
N LYS A 247 -6.99 -20.93 -7.30
CA LYS A 247 -6.20 -20.51 -6.13
C LYS A 247 -7.06 -19.75 -5.13
N ILE A 248 -7.77 -18.72 -5.58
CA ILE A 248 -8.52 -17.85 -4.67
C ILE A 248 -9.79 -18.54 -4.15
N LEU A 249 -10.55 -19.15 -5.06
CA LEU A 249 -11.86 -19.75 -4.77
C LEU A 249 -11.79 -21.26 -4.45
N ALA A 250 -10.88 -22.02 -5.07
CA ALA A 250 -10.72 -23.46 -4.81
C ALA A 250 -10.17 -23.75 -3.42
N GLU A 251 -9.45 -22.79 -2.83
CA GLU A 251 -9.02 -22.88 -1.45
C GLU A 251 -10.20 -22.79 -0.46
N ALA A 252 -11.44 -22.50 -0.87
CA ALA A 252 -12.58 -22.63 0.03
C ALA A 252 -12.64 -24.08 0.55
N PRO A 253 -12.53 -24.30 1.88
CA PRO A 253 -12.54 -25.66 2.41
C PRO A 253 -13.78 -26.39 1.88
N ALA A 254 -13.58 -27.63 1.43
CA ALA A 254 -14.67 -28.57 1.29
C ALA A 254 -15.41 -28.58 2.63
N ALA A 255 -16.75 -28.59 2.59
CA ALA A 255 -17.58 -28.54 3.78
C ALA A 255 -17.08 -29.58 4.81
N GLY A 256 -16.37 -29.12 5.86
CA GLY A 256 -15.75 -30.01 6.86
C GLY A 256 -14.35 -29.63 7.38
N GLU A 257 -13.63 -28.70 6.76
CA GLU A 257 -12.34 -28.24 7.31
C GLU A 257 -12.55 -27.16 8.40
N ARG A 258 -11.99 -27.45 9.58
CA ARG A 258 -12.33 -26.86 10.88
C ARG A 258 -12.09 -25.35 10.95
N GLU A 259 -13.04 -24.63 11.53
CA GLU A 259 -12.85 -23.27 12.04
C GLU A 259 -11.56 -23.18 12.88
N PRO A 260 -10.81 -22.07 12.79
CA PRO A 260 -9.71 -21.85 13.72
C PRO A 260 -10.25 -21.86 15.15
N VAL A 261 -9.59 -22.65 16.01
CA VAL A 261 -9.95 -22.76 17.42
C VAL A 261 -9.82 -21.38 18.06
N ARG A 262 -10.96 -20.82 18.50
CA ARG A 262 -10.98 -19.65 19.40
C ARG A 262 -10.09 -19.95 20.61
N LYS A 263 -9.02 -19.19 20.78
CA LYS A 263 -8.30 -19.09 22.05
C LYS A 263 -8.97 -18.07 22.95
#